data_AF-A0A2R6BKQ0-F1
#
_entry.id   AF-A0A2R6BKQ0-F1
#
_cell.length_a   1.000
_cell.length_b   1.000
_cell.length_c   1.000
_cell.angle_alpha   90.00
_cell.angle_beta   90.00
_cell.angle_gamma   90.00
#
_symmetry.space_group_name_H-M   'P 1'
#
loop_
_entity.id
_entity.type
_entity.pdbx_description
1 polymer ?
#
loop_
_entity_poly.entity_id
_entity_poly.type
_entity_poly.pdbx_seq_one_letter_code
_entity_poly.pdbx_strand_id
1 'polypeptide(L)'
;MLQTELLRVRRREGRVHPLYLDAERHGELCSTLIEIFNTHVGAKKAWLESKLDEFESSSADFKLVRGLASLLLRRCGFRVKPNLAVEPKTARRVVFEYASPPPLRVEERSEVISKAAEKLGVSPQQLEEALWADRDSELILEFFTRPDPNTLIAEYNLELTRTLISRALRLRVYSAPEWKKVFLLAKRCGLMYQAVRGTEGFGIMVEGAYYTHNSNIYTDRLIAFFDGLLNLRDWRLVADVPTRSAKYTHIFELDSNTSSRLGFGYVGGGGGPPSFDSEVERRFYYAFRSLNSGWEILRESEPLVAGDEVFIPDFTLTREGIKVYVEIVGFWTKEYLERKARKLASLRGVDLIVVANRTHSATKIASVPGVVFFEGDVPLKPILDVLNTRHPPREEAPPVMDNLGEVVDVGILKRRLGSNYQDALKQLRGEGYIQLGSTLVKKSLFEQVASELKAAGKITYSDADRLCSAHGLNTQAVLEALGYRVKWLGLDPSSIVVEPSTQAT
;
A
#
# COMPACT_ATOMS: atom_id res chain seq x y z
N MET A 1 16.61 -8.79 15.03
CA MET A 1 17.45 -9.91 14.56
C MET A 1 18.85 -9.80 15.14
N LEU A 2 19.55 -10.92 15.36
CA LEU A 2 20.99 -10.93 15.63
C LEU A 2 21.77 -10.56 14.36
N GLN A 3 22.97 -10.01 14.53
CA GLN A 3 23.93 -9.84 13.44
C GLN A 3 24.30 -11.21 12.85
N THR A 4 24.57 -11.24 11.54
CA THR A 4 24.81 -12.49 10.81
C THR A 4 26.03 -13.25 11.34
N GLU A 5 27.08 -12.56 11.74
CA GLU A 5 28.31 -13.14 12.30
C GLU A 5 28.08 -13.90 13.61
N LEU A 6 27.03 -13.51 14.36
CA LEU A 6 26.61 -14.12 15.62
C LEU A 6 25.68 -15.32 15.42
N LEU A 7 25.32 -15.67 14.17
CA LEU A 7 24.49 -16.82 13.86
C LEU A 7 25.19 -18.13 14.29
N ARG A 8 24.60 -18.82 15.26
CA ARG A 8 25.05 -20.11 15.81
C ARG A 8 24.21 -21.26 15.27
N VAL A 9 24.78 -21.99 14.31
CA VAL A 9 24.11 -23.13 13.66
C VAL A 9 25.07 -24.30 13.49
N ARG A 10 24.55 -25.53 13.62
CA ARG A 10 25.24 -26.76 13.25
C ARG A 10 24.72 -27.23 11.89
N ARG A 11 25.64 -27.60 10.99
CA ARG A 11 25.29 -28.20 9.69
C ARG A 11 25.66 -29.69 9.71
N ARG A 12 24.71 -30.56 9.39
CA ARG A 12 24.91 -32.01 9.33
C ARG A 12 23.91 -32.61 8.34
N GLU A 13 24.36 -33.54 7.50
CA GLU A 13 23.49 -34.33 6.61
C GLU A 13 22.53 -33.49 5.76
N GLY A 14 23.02 -32.35 5.23
CA GLY A 14 22.19 -31.45 4.40
C GLY A 14 21.15 -30.63 5.18
N ARG A 15 21.16 -30.69 6.53
CA ARG A 15 20.28 -29.89 7.40
C ARG A 15 21.05 -28.83 8.19
N VAL A 16 20.37 -27.74 8.50
CA VAL A 16 20.85 -26.67 9.39
C VAL A 16 20.02 -26.72 10.67
N HIS A 17 20.71 -26.82 11.80
CA HIS A 17 20.11 -26.82 13.13
C HIS A 17 20.61 -25.60 13.92
N PRO A 18 19.74 -24.66 14.29
CA PRO A 18 20.07 -23.63 15.26
C PRO A 18 20.55 -24.23 16.58
N LEU A 19 21.59 -23.65 17.17
CA LEU A 19 22.05 -24.02 18.49
C LEU A 19 21.19 -23.31 19.55
N TYR A 20 19.96 -23.79 19.71
CA TYR A 20 19.02 -23.27 20.70
C TYR A 20 19.53 -23.48 22.13
N LEU A 21 19.21 -22.52 22.98
CA LEU A 21 19.45 -22.54 24.40
C LEU A 21 18.29 -23.21 25.13
N ASP A 22 18.59 -23.75 26.30
CA ASP A 22 17.67 -24.33 27.26
C ASP A 22 18.05 -23.89 28.68
N ALA A 23 17.06 -23.90 29.57
CA ALA A 23 17.19 -23.39 30.93
C ALA A 23 18.24 -24.14 31.76
N GLU A 24 18.29 -25.47 31.60
CA GLU A 24 19.18 -26.34 32.38
C GLU A 24 20.66 -26.03 32.10
N ARG A 25 21.04 -25.89 30.83
CA ARG A 25 22.44 -25.68 30.44
C ARG A 25 22.87 -24.21 30.39
N HIS A 26 21.93 -23.29 30.20
CA HIS A 26 22.26 -21.88 29.91
C HIS A 26 21.66 -20.89 30.91
N GLY A 27 20.85 -21.34 31.88
CA GLY A 27 20.19 -20.48 32.85
C GLY A 27 21.16 -19.68 33.72
N GLU A 28 22.25 -20.30 34.17
CA GLU A 28 23.29 -19.64 34.97
C GLU A 28 24.00 -18.55 34.16
N LEU A 29 24.48 -18.87 32.96
CA LEU A 29 25.08 -17.90 32.02
C LEU A 29 24.17 -16.69 31.76
N CYS A 30 22.88 -16.94 31.51
CA CYS A 30 21.92 -15.86 31.29
C CYS A 30 21.73 -15.01 32.55
N SER A 31 21.66 -15.66 33.72
CA SER A 31 21.52 -14.98 35.01
C SER A 31 22.72 -14.07 35.31
N THR A 32 23.94 -14.57 35.10
CA THR A 32 25.17 -13.78 35.29
C THR A 32 25.22 -12.58 34.36
N LEU A 33 24.90 -12.77 33.07
CA LEU A 33 24.86 -11.65 32.12
C LEU A 33 23.80 -10.62 32.51
N ILE A 34 22.59 -11.04 32.87
CA ILE A 34 21.54 -10.13 33.35
C ILE A 34 22.02 -9.33 34.57
N GLU A 35 22.74 -9.97 35.50
CA GLU A 35 23.22 -9.31 36.71
C GLU A 35 24.35 -8.30 36.44
N ILE A 36 25.20 -8.53 35.43
CA ILE A 36 26.18 -7.52 34.98
C ILE A 36 25.44 -6.25 34.55
N PHE A 37 24.40 -6.34 33.74
CA PHE A 37 23.62 -5.15 33.35
C PHE A 37 22.91 -4.49 34.53
N ASN A 38 22.33 -5.30 35.43
CA ASN A 38 21.57 -4.82 36.59
C ASN A 38 22.45 -4.02 37.57
N THR A 39 23.65 -4.51 37.87
CA THR A 39 24.57 -3.86 38.82
C THR A 39 25.25 -2.62 38.25
N HIS A 40 25.23 -2.44 36.92
CA HIS A 40 25.91 -1.34 36.23
C HIS A 40 24.95 -0.20 35.81
N VAL A 41 23.68 -0.24 36.24
CA VAL A 41 22.78 0.91 36.09
C VAL A 41 23.36 2.13 36.80
N GLY A 42 23.45 3.25 36.10
CA GLY A 42 24.12 4.47 36.56
C GLY A 42 25.61 4.57 36.18
N ALA A 43 26.24 3.49 35.69
CA ALA A 43 27.62 3.51 35.21
C ALA A 43 27.71 3.99 33.75
N LYS A 44 28.94 4.33 33.32
CA LYS A 44 29.26 4.65 31.92
C LYS A 44 29.13 3.41 31.05
N LYS A 45 28.69 3.59 29.80
CA LYS A 45 28.57 2.54 28.80
C LYS A 45 29.91 1.82 28.57
N ALA A 46 31.01 2.56 28.49
CA ALA A 46 32.35 1.97 28.35
C ALA A 46 32.70 0.98 29.48
N TRP A 47 32.23 1.25 30.70
CA TRP A 47 32.53 0.39 31.84
C TRP A 47 31.71 -0.91 31.77
N LEU A 48 30.44 -0.81 31.37
CA LEU A 48 29.62 -1.97 31.05
C LEU A 48 30.23 -2.79 29.91
N GLU A 49 30.63 -2.16 28.81
CA GLU A 49 31.26 -2.83 27.66
C GLU A 49 32.55 -3.55 28.07
N SER A 50 33.43 -2.91 28.86
CA SER A 50 34.63 -3.55 29.40
C SER A 50 34.32 -4.80 30.22
N LYS A 51 33.23 -4.78 31.01
CA LYS A 51 32.82 -5.91 31.84
C LYS A 51 32.22 -7.05 31.01
N LEU A 52 31.54 -6.71 29.92
CA LEU A 52 31.08 -7.69 28.93
C LEU A 52 32.26 -8.32 28.18
N ASP A 53 33.30 -7.54 27.84
CA ASP A 53 34.51 -8.03 27.18
C ASP A 53 35.32 -8.98 28.08
N GLU A 54 35.47 -8.65 29.37
CA GLU A 54 36.07 -9.53 30.39
C GLU A 54 35.31 -10.87 30.49
N PHE A 55 33.97 -10.79 30.50
CA PHE A 55 33.11 -11.97 30.57
C PHE A 55 33.17 -12.81 29.29
N GLU A 56 33.17 -12.17 28.12
CA GLU A 56 33.33 -12.82 26.81
C GLU A 56 34.65 -13.57 26.72
N SER A 57 35.75 -12.94 27.14
CA SER A 57 37.10 -13.52 27.11
C SER A 57 37.23 -14.80 27.95
N SER A 58 36.37 -14.93 28.97
CA SER A 58 36.32 -16.09 29.86
C SER A 58 35.39 -17.20 29.34
N SER A 59 34.63 -16.96 28.27
CA SER A 59 33.67 -17.89 27.68
C SER A 59 34.23 -18.62 26.46
N ALA A 60 33.96 -19.91 26.36
CA ALA A 60 34.33 -20.71 25.19
C ALA A 60 33.53 -20.34 23.92
N ASP A 61 32.36 -19.72 24.07
CA ASP A 61 31.46 -19.37 22.97
C ASP A 61 31.17 -17.86 22.96
N PHE A 62 32.12 -17.08 22.47
CA PHE A 62 32.01 -15.62 22.39
C PHE A 62 30.77 -15.16 21.58
N LYS A 63 30.34 -15.94 20.57
CA LYS A 63 29.17 -15.61 19.76
C LYS A 63 27.88 -15.67 20.57
N LEU A 64 27.78 -16.63 21.49
CA LEU A 64 26.65 -16.74 22.41
C LEU A 64 26.60 -15.52 23.32
N VAL A 65 27.72 -15.18 23.96
CA VAL A 65 27.82 -14.03 24.88
C VAL A 65 27.45 -12.74 24.18
N ARG A 66 28.05 -12.42 23.02
CA ARG A 66 27.71 -11.24 22.22
C ARG A 66 26.24 -11.22 21.80
N GLY A 67 25.72 -12.39 21.41
CA GLY A 67 24.31 -12.52 21.03
C GLY A 67 23.39 -12.14 22.19
N LEU A 68 23.59 -12.72 23.38
CA LEU A 68 22.81 -12.41 24.59
C LEU A 68 22.98 -10.95 25.02
N ALA A 69 24.22 -10.44 25.06
CA ALA A 69 24.51 -9.05 25.40
C ALA A 69 23.81 -8.07 24.44
N SER A 70 23.75 -8.38 23.14
CA SER A 70 23.04 -7.56 22.16
C SER A 70 21.52 -7.49 22.40
N LEU A 71 20.93 -8.52 22.99
CA LEU A 71 19.50 -8.52 23.37
C LEU A 71 19.28 -7.70 24.64
N LEU A 72 20.18 -7.84 25.61
CA LEU A 72 20.14 -7.06 26.86
C LEU A 72 20.36 -5.57 26.61
N LEU A 73 21.26 -5.19 25.69
CA LEU A 73 21.47 -3.79 25.28
C LEU A 73 20.21 -3.14 24.68
N ARG A 74 19.33 -3.90 24.01
CA ARG A 74 18.04 -3.37 23.51
C ARG A 74 17.06 -3.02 24.62
N ARG A 75 17.29 -3.53 25.83
CA ARG A 75 16.49 -3.29 27.03
C ARG A 75 17.07 -2.16 27.89
N CYS A 76 18.12 -1.49 27.40
CA CYS A 76 18.79 -0.38 28.06
C CYS A 76 18.35 0.97 27.49
N GLY A 77 18.19 1.96 28.36
CA GLY A 77 18.17 3.37 28.00
C GLY A 77 19.50 4.02 28.33
N PHE A 78 20.10 4.72 27.38
CA PHE A 78 21.34 5.46 27.59
C PHE A 78 21.08 6.97 27.45
N ARG A 79 21.73 7.75 28.31
CA ARG A 79 21.64 9.21 28.26
C ARG A 79 22.98 9.87 28.49
N VAL A 80 23.11 11.10 28.01
CA VAL A 80 24.19 11.98 28.43
C VAL A 80 24.11 12.19 29.94
N LYS A 81 25.27 12.25 30.62
CA LYS A 81 25.35 12.51 32.07
C LYS A 81 24.42 13.69 32.44
N PRO A 82 23.52 13.54 33.43
CA PRO A 82 22.66 14.63 33.84
C PRO A 82 23.47 15.75 34.51
N ASN A 83 22.92 16.96 34.51
CA ASN A 83 23.48 18.13 35.21
C ASN A 83 24.87 18.56 34.72
N LEU A 84 25.17 18.41 33.42
CA LEU A 84 26.37 19.02 32.83
C LEU A 84 26.27 20.54 32.92
N ALA A 85 27.36 21.19 33.33
CA ALA A 85 27.43 22.65 33.44
C ALA A 85 27.37 23.35 32.06
N VAL A 86 27.78 22.65 31.00
CA VAL A 86 27.76 23.14 29.62
C VAL A 86 27.34 22.01 28.67
N GLU A 87 26.61 22.34 27.61
CA GLU A 87 26.32 21.42 26.52
C GLU A 87 27.63 20.96 25.82
N PRO A 88 27.85 19.65 25.58
CA PRO A 88 29.09 19.12 24.99
C PRO A 88 29.50 19.78 23.66
N LYS A 89 28.53 20.07 22.79
CA LYS A 89 28.78 20.75 21.51
C LYS A 89 29.31 22.17 21.70
N THR A 90 28.74 22.90 22.66
CA THR A 90 29.16 24.26 23.02
C THR A 90 30.54 24.25 23.69
N ALA A 91 30.78 23.32 24.61
CA ALA A 91 32.09 23.09 25.23
C ALA A 91 33.19 22.87 24.19
N ARG A 92 32.98 21.93 23.25
CA ARG A 92 33.95 21.63 22.17
C ARG A 92 34.21 22.82 21.27
N ARG A 93 33.17 23.56 20.87
CA ARG A 93 33.31 24.76 20.03
C ARG A 93 34.25 25.78 20.67
N VAL A 94 34.02 26.11 21.95
CA VAL A 94 34.82 27.12 22.65
C VAL A 94 36.24 26.63 22.91
N VAL A 95 36.42 25.38 23.35
CA VAL A 95 37.77 24.82 23.57
C VAL A 95 38.58 24.83 22.27
N PHE A 96 37.99 24.45 21.14
CA PHE A 96 38.70 24.42 19.86
C PHE A 96 38.97 25.81 19.27
N GLU A 97 38.22 26.84 19.66
CA GLU A 97 38.53 28.24 19.33
C GLU A 97 39.82 28.69 20.02
N TYR A 98 39.99 28.35 21.29
CA TYR A 98 41.21 28.66 22.06
C TYR A 98 42.39 27.73 21.75
N ALA A 99 42.12 26.51 21.28
CA ALA A 99 43.13 25.51 20.91
C ALA A 99 43.70 25.73 19.49
N SER A 100 43.77 26.97 18.99
CA SER A 100 44.31 27.29 17.67
C SER A 100 45.52 28.24 17.79
N PRO A 101 46.76 27.78 17.50
CA PRO A 101 47.12 26.42 17.09
C PRO A 101 46.94 25.38 18.21
N PRO A 102 46.86 24.08 17.87
CA PRO A 102 46.70 23.01 18.87
C PRO A 102 47.83 23.02 19.91
N PRO A 103 47.50 22.91 21.21
CA PRO A 103 48.53 22.84 22.25
C PRO A 103 49.36 21.57 22.07
N LEU A 104 50.68 21.71 22.14
CA LEU A 104 51.64 20.61 22.01
C LEU A 104 52.16 20.15 23.38
N ARG A 105 51.95 20.94 24.44
CA ARG A 105 52.34 20.63 25.82
C ARG A 105 51.15 20.57 26.78
N VAL A 106 51.35 19.93 27.93
CA VAL A 106 50.31 19.77 28.97
C VAL A 106 49.96 21.12 29.60
N GLU A 107 50.94 22.00 29.75
CA GLU A 107 50.78 23.36 30.28
C GLU A 107 49.93 24.19 29.32
N GLU A 108 50.25 24.15 28.01
CA GLU A 108 49.50 24.83 26.95
C GLU A 108 48.04 24.33 26.90
N ARG A 109 47.82 23.01 27.04
CA ARG A 109 46.47 22.44 27.11
C ARG A 109 45.71 22.96 28.33
N SER A 110 46.36 23.01 29.49
CA SER A 110 45.74 23.46 30.74
C SER A 110 45.34 24.94 30.68
N GLU A 111 46.15 25.77 30.01
CA GLU A 111 45.81 27.17 29.74
C GLU A 111 44.60 27.32 28.81
N VAL A 112 44.54 26.53 27.74
CA VAL A 112 43.41 26.52 26.79
C VAL A 112 42.12 26.15 27.51
N ILE A 113 42.12 25.08 28.31
CA ILE A 113 40.94 24.66 29.09
C ILE A 113 40.55 25.74 30.09
N SER A 114 41.51 26.37 30.77
CA SER A 114 41.23 27.43 31.75
C SER A 114 40.58 28.66 31.10
N LYS A 115 41.11 29.14 29.96
CA LYS A 115 40.55 30.27 29.20
C LYS A 115 39.15 29.95 28.66
N ALA A 116 38.96 28.73 28.15
CA ALA A 116 37.66 28.27 27.66
C ALA A 116 36.63 28.14 28.79
N ALA A 117 37.03 27.66 29.97
CA ALA A 117 36.19 27.53 31.15
C ALA A 117 35.76 28.90 31.70
N GLU A 118 36.68 29.86 31.74
CA GLU A 118 36.40 31.25 32.09
C GLU A 118 35.36 31.88 31.15
N LYS A 119 35.54 31.74 29.82
CA LYS A 119 34.55 32.24 28.82
C LYS A 119 33.17 31.63 29.01
N LEU A 120 33.10 30.37 29.44
CA LEU A 120 31.85 29.63 29.63
C LEU A 120 31.25 29.78 31.03
N GLY A 121 31.94 30.45 31.96
CA GLY A 121 31.48 30.64 33.34
C GLY A 121 31.44 29.35 34.16
N VAL A 122 32.30 28.37 33.85
CA VAL A 122 32.35 27.07 34.53
C VAL A 122 33.77 26.76 35.02
N SER A 123 33.94 25.76 35.87
CA SER A 123 35.28 25.29 36.25
C SER A 123 35.94 24.49 35.12
N PRO A 124 37.30 24.47 35.05
CA PRO A 124 38.04 23.60 34.14
C PRO A 124 37.60 22.13 34.21
N GLN A 125 37.34 21.62 35.42
CA GLN A 125 36.89 20.25 35.65
C GLN A 125 35.50 20.01 35.06
N GLN A 126 34.54 20.90 35.30
CA GLN A 126 33.20 20.81 34.71
C GLN A 126 33.22 20.88 33.18
N LEU A 127 34.12 21.70 32.62
CA LEU A 127 34.32 21.79 31.17
C LEU A 127 34.90 20.48 30.61
N GLU A 128 35.91 19.92 31.27
CA GLU A 128 36.51 18.64 30.86
C GLU A 128 35.51 17.49 30.93
N GLU A 129 34.68 17.43 31.97
CA GLU A 129 33.60 16.45 32.06
C GLU A 129 32.57 16.60 30.93
N ALA A 130 32.26 17.84 30.52
CA ALA A 130 31.27 18.12 29.48
C ALA A 130 31.77 17.84 28.06
N LEU A 131 33.08 17.98 27.78
CA LEU A 131 33.65 17.94 26.43
C LEU A 131 33.23 16.73 25.59
N TRP A 132 33.16 15.56 26.22
CA TRP A 132 32.94 14.28 25.55
C TRP A 132 31.76 13.50 26.10
N ALA A 133 30.95 14.09 26.98
CA ALA A 133 29.84 13.41 27.65
C ALA A 133 28.75 12.90 26.69
N ASP A 134 28.71 13.40 25.44
CA ASP A 134 27.83 12.95 24.37
C ASP A 134 28.42 11.82 23.49
N ARG A 135 29.64 11.37 23.76
CA ARG A 135 30.21 10.19 23.10
C ARG A 135 29.52 8.92 23.61
N ASP A 136 29.32 7.96 22.70
CA ASP A 136 28.65 6.68 22.98
C ASP A 136 29.26 5.95 24.21
N SER A 137 30.60 5.93 24.32
CA SER A 137 31.33 5.34 25.44
C SER A 137 31.11 6.04 26.79
N GLU A 138 30.79 7.34 26.77
CA GLU A 138 30.61 8.20 27.96
C GLU A 138 29.14 8.28 28.41
N LEU A 139 28.20 7.75 27.62
CA LEU A 139 26.80 7.73 27.98
C LEU A 139 26.59 6.91 29.26
N ILE A 140 25.63 7.35 30.08
CA ILE A 140 25.25 6.67 31.32
C ILE A 140 24.10 5.71 31.03
N LEU A 141 24.20 4.49 31.53
CA LEU A 141 23.08 3.54 31.56
C LEU A 141 22.02 4.08 32.52
N GLU A 142 20.95 4.67 31.98
CA GLU A 142 19.88 5.28 32.77
C GLU A 142 18.96 4.24 33.40
N PHE A 143 18.52 3.27 32.59
CA PHE A 143 17.66 2.19 33.05
C PHE A 143 17.97 0.92 32.26
N PHE A 144 17.64 -0.21 32.89
CA PHE A 144 17.70 -1.53 32.27
C PHE A 144 16.44 -2.32 32.64
N THR A 145 15.66 -2.74 31.64
CA THR A 145 14.46 -3.54 31.85
C THR A 145 14.83 -5.02 31.96
N ARG A 146 15.11 -5.44 33.21
CA ARG A 146 15.56 -6.79 33.57
C ARG A 146 14.59 -7.89 33.10
N PRO A 147 15.00 -8.80 32.19
CA PRO A 147 14.24 -10.02 31.92
C PRO A 147 14.56 -11.11 32.95
N ASP A 148 13.69 -12.11 33.08
CA ASP A 148 14.10 -13.38 33.69
C ASP A 148 14.95 -14.21 32.71
N PRO A 149 15.77 -15.17 33.19
CA PRO A 149 16.65 -15.96 32.34
C PRO A 149 15.92 -16.77 31.26
N ASN A 150 14.72 -17.29 31.55
CA ASN A 150 13.98 -18.11 30.59
C ASN A 150 13.42 -17.24 29.44
N THR A 151 12.96 -16.04 29.75
CA THR A 151 12.58 -15.05 28.74
C THR A 151 13.76 -14.72 27.83
N LEU A 152 14.95 -14.46 28.39
CA LEU A 152 16.14 -14.17 27.58
C LEU A 152 16.53 -15.35 26.66
N ILE A 153 16.40 -16.59 27.16
CA ILE A 153 16.64 -17.81 26.39
C ILE A 153 15.66 -17.92 25.21
N ALA A 154 14.36 -17.72 25.46
CA ALA A 154 13.34 -17.77 24.42
C ALA A 154 13.56 -16.69 23.36
N GLU A 155 13.88 -15.46 23.79
CA GLU A 155 14.21 -14.34 22.91
C GLU A 155 15.44 -14.64 22.04
N TYR A 156 16.48 -15.21 22.64
CA TYR A 156 17.67 -15.62 21.89
C TYR A 156 17.35 -16.67 20.84
N ASN A 157 16.58 -17.69 21.18
CA ASN A 157 16.20 -18.75 20.24
C ASN A 157 15.35 -18.20 19.09
N LEU A 158 14.41 -17.30 19.40
CA LEU A 158 13.59 -16.62 18.42
C LEU A 158 14.44 -15.77 17.47
N GLU A 159 15.33 -14.94 18.01
CA GLU A 159 16.20 -14.06 17.23
C GLU A 159 17.20 -14.84 16.37
N LEU A 160 17.70 -15.97 16.88
CA LEU A 160 18.53 -16.89 16.12
C LEU A 160 17.77 -17.49 14.93
N THR A 161 16.50 -17.85 15.13
CA THR A 161 15.62 -18.38 14.09
C THR A 161 15.29 -17.33 13.04
N ARG A 162 14.95 -16.10 13.46
CA ARG A 162 14.71 -14.96 12.57
C ARG A 162 15.94 -14.65 11.73
N THR A 163 17.13 -14.60 12.33
CA THR A 163 18.40 -14.39 11.61
C THR A 163 18.72 -15.53 10.65
N LEU A 164 18.29 -16.77 10.93
CA LEU A 164 18.43 -17.88 9.98
C LEU A 164 17.46 -17.75 8.80
N ILE A 165 16.18 -17.43 9.08
CA ILE A 165 15.12 -17.26 8.09
C ILE A 165 15.41 -16.11 7.13
N SER A 166 15.92 -14.98 7.64
CA SER A 166 16.30 -13.84 6.80
C SER A 166 17.35 -14.17 5.74
N ARG A 167 18.12 -15.24 5.96
CA ARG A 167 19.14 -15.73 5.03
C ARG A 167 18.66 -16.82 4.09
N ALA A 168 17.43 -17.30 4.25
CA ALA A 168 16.88 -18.34 3.39
C ALA A 168 16.70 -17.82 1.95
N LEU A 169 16.93 -18.68 0.97
CA LEU A 169 16.64 -18.40 -0.44
C LEU A 169 15.14 -18.49 -0.73
N ARG A 170 14.43 -19.35 0.01
CA ARG A 170 12.97 -19.52 -0.04
C ARG A 170 12.49 -20.18 1.24
N LEU A 171 11.23 -19.94 1.57
CA LEU A 171 10.49 -20.61 2.64
C LEU A 171 9.33 -21.37 2.02
N ARG A 172 9.07 -22.59 2.46
CA ARG A 172 7.88 -23.37 2.13
C ARG A 172 7.09 -23.58 3.41
N VAL A 173 5.82 -23.20 3.40
CA VAL A 173 4.94 -23.30 4.57
C VAL A 173 3.74 -24.15 4.21
N TYR A 174 3.51 -25.20 4.98
CA TYR A 174 2.39 -26.14 4.82
C TYR A 174 1.46 -26.03 6.02
N SER A 175 0.14 -26.09 5.79
CA SER A 175 -0.88 -26.06 6.84
C SER A 175 -2.16 -26.74 6.34
N ALA A 176 -2.67 -27.74 7.08
CA ALA A 176 -3.77 -28.58 6.61
C ALA A 176 -5.19 -28.05 6.93
N PRO A 177 -5.42 -27.23 7.98
CA PRO A 177 -6.69 -26.50 8.13
C PRO A 177 -6.59 -24.98 7.89
N GLU A 178 -5.39 -24.38 7.98
CA GLU A 178 -5.22 -22.91 8.03
C GLU A 178 -4.45 -22.32 6.84
N TRP A 179 -4.35 -23.04 5.71
CA TRP A 179 -3.64 -22.57 4.51
C TRP A 179 -4.11 -21.19 4.02
N LYS A 180 -5.42 -20.88 4.14
CA LYS A 180 -5.98 -19.56 3.81
C LYS A 180 -5.41 -18.46 4.71
N LYS A 181 -5.16 -18.74 6.00
CA LYS A 181 -4.56 -17.77 6.92
C LYS A 181 -3.09 -17.55 6.57
N VAL A 182 -2.35 -18.61 6.25
CA VAL A 182 -0.96 -18.51 5.76
C VAL A 182 -0.90 -17.65 4.48
N PHE A 183 -1.85 -17.85 3.57
CA PHE A 183 -1.99 -17.05 2.36
C PHE A 183 -2.21 -15.57 2.65
N LEU A 184 -3.21 -15.25 3.46
CA LEU A 184 -3.52 -13.87 3.84
C LEU A 184 -2.35 -13.21 4.57
N LEU A 185 -1.62 -13.95 5.42
CA LEU A 185 -0.40 -13.46 6.07
C LEU A 185 0.69 -13.09 5.06
N ALA A 186 0.96 -13.95 4.07
CA ALA A 186 1.96 -13.69 3.04
C ALA A 186 1.58 -12.46 2.19
N LYS A 187 0.30 -12.36 1.82
CA LYS A 187 -0.27 -11.25 1.06
C LYS A 187 -0.20 -9.93 1.83
N ARG A 188 -0.60 -9.91 3.11
CA ARG A 188 -0.50 -8.73 3.99
C ARG A 188 0.94 -8.22 4.15
N CYS A 189 1.91 -9.14 4.18
CA CYS A 189 3.32 -8.78 4.20
C CYS A 189 3.84 -8.31 2.83
N GLY A 190 3.04 -8.38 1.76
CA GLY A 190 3.40 -7.97 0.41
C GLY A 190 4.44 -8.87 -0.24
N LEU A 191 4.60 -10.11 0.25
CA LEU A 191 5.71 -10.98 -0.11
C LEU A 191 5.56 -11.53 -1.53
N MET A 192 6.69 -11.95 -2.09
CA MET A 192 6.71 -12.69 -3.36
C MET A 192 6.44 -14.15 -3.03
N TYR A 193 5.25 -14.64 -3.37
CA TYR A 193 4.84 -16.00 -3.00
C TYR A 193 4.15 -16.72 -4.17
N GLN A 194 4.09 -18.04 -4.06
CA GLN A 194 3.37 -18.94 -4.95
C GLN A 194 2.69 -20.02 -4.12
N ALA A 195 1.45 -20.36 -4.46
CA ALA A 195 0.86 -21.58 -3.94
C ALA A 195 1.63 -22.79 -4.49
N VAL A 196 1.94 -23.75 -3.63
CA VAL A 196 2.60 -25.01 -3.97
C VAL A 196 1.77 -26.16 -3.42
N ARG A 197 1.70 -27.26 -4.17
CA ARG A 197 1.13 -28.51 -3.69
C ARG A 197 2.26 -29.40 -3.20
N GLY A 198 2.26 -29.73 -1.92
CA GLY A 198 3.18 -30.71 -1.32
C GLY A 198 2.54 -32.09 -1.25
N THR A 199 3.35 -33.07 -0.86
CA THR A 199 2.87 -34.44 -0.52
C THR A 199 1.90 -34.45 0.65
N GLU A 200 1.93 -33.41 1.50
CA GLU A 200 1.14 -33.26 2.73
C GLU A 200 -0.03 -32.26 2.58
N GLY A 201 -0.31 -31.75 1.37
CA GLY A 201 -1.42 -30.83 1.10
C GLY A 201 -1.01 -29.52 0.43
N PHE A 202 -1.85 -28.49 0.55
CA PHE A 202 -1.58 -27.16 0.01
C PHE A 202 -0.62 -26.38 0.92
N GLY A 203 0.33 -25.68 0.31
CA GLY A 203 1.27 -24.82 0.99
C GLY A 203 1.59 -23.58 0.17
N ILE A 204 2.46 -22.75 0.71
CA ILE A 204 2.93 -21.52 0.06
C ILE A 204 4.44 -21.53 0.07
N MET A 205 5.02 -21.24 -1.11
CA MET A 205 6.43 -20.94 -1.24
C MET A 205 6.59 -19.43 -1.29
N VAL A 206 7.40 -18.89 -0.39
CA VAL A 206 7.77 -17.48 -0.31
C VAL A 206 9.23 -17.34 -0.70
N GLU A 207 9.54 -16.42 -1.62
CA GLU A 207 10.91 -16.12 -2.01
C GLU A 207 11.67 -15.44 -0.86
N GLY A 208 12.97 -15.73 -0.74
CA GLY A 208 13.83 -15.10 0.25
C GLY A 208 14.25 -13.68 -0.13
N ALA A 209 14.73 -12.92 0.86
CA ALA A 209 15.22 -11.55 0.66
C ALA A 209 16.49 -11.45 -0.22
N TYR A 210 17.18 -12.58 -0.44
CA TYR A 210 18.47 -12.67 -1.14
C TYR A 210 18.48 -12.00 -2.52
N TYR A 211 17.33 -11.97 -3.21
CA TYR A 211 17.23 -11.47 -4.58
C TYR A 211 16.75 -10.00 -4.69
N THR A 212 16.64 -9.27 -3.57
CA THR A 212 16.00 -7.94 -3.54
C THR A 212 16.98 -6.78 -3.33
N HIS A 213 16.82 -5.68 -4.08
CA HIS A 213 17.65 -4.47 -3.92
C HIS A 213 17.36 -3.72 -2.60
N ASN A 214 16.15 -3.85 -2.06
CA ASN A 214 15.73 -3.37 -0.74
C ASN A 214 15.64 -4.53 0.27
N SER A 215 16.72 -5.32 0.36
CA SER A 215 16.77 -6.55 1.14
C SER A 215 16.36 -6.38 2.60
N ASN A 216 16.67 -5.25 3.23
CA ASN A 216 16.28 -5.00 4.62
C ASN A 216 14.75 -4.89 4.77
N ILE A 217 14.08 -4.09 3.94
CA ILE A 217 12.63 -3.90 4.04
C ILE A 217 11.89 -5.21 3.73
N TYR A 218 12.32 -5.94 2.70
CA TYR A 218 11.73 -7.24 2.39
C TYR A 218 11.99 -8.26 3.50
N THR A 219 13.20 -8.25 4.08
CA THR A 219 13.54 -9.10 5.23
C THR A 219 12.61 -8.82 6.40
N ASP A 220 12.35 -7.57 6.74
CA ASP A 220 11.44 -7.23 7.85
C ASP A 220 10.03 -7.78 7.61
N ARG A 221 9.54 -7.74 6.37
CA ARG A 221 8.25 -8.33 5.97
C ARG A 221 8.27 -9.85 6.03
N LEU A 222 9.37 -10.49 5.65
CA LEU A 222 9.57 -11.93 5.75
C LEU A 222 9.57 -12.40 7.21
N ILE A 223 10.21 -11.63 8.10
CA ILE A 223 10.19 -11.88 9.54
C ILE A 223 8.80 -11.64 10.12
N ALA A 224 8.10 -10.57 9.72
CA ALA A 224 6.71 -10.34 10.14
C ALA A 224 5.76 -11.47 9.69
N PHE A 225 6.01 -12.06 8.52
CA PHE A 225 5.29 -13.25 8.06
C PHE A 225 5.59 -14.45 8.97
N PHE A 226 6.86 -14.74 9.23
CA PHE A 226 7.26 -15.81 10.16
C PHE A 226 6.65 -15.64 11.55
N ASP A 227 6.72 -14.44 12.13
CA ASP A 227 6.11 -14.14 13.43
C ASP A 227 4.58 -14.31 13.39
N GLY A 228 3.94 -14.01 12.26
CA GLY A 228 2.53 -14.29 12.02
C GLY A 228 2.22 -15.79 12.04
N LEU A 229 3.10 -16.63 11.48
CA LEU A 229 2.95 -18.10 11.50
C LEU A 229 2.99 -18.65 12.91
N LEU A 230 3.83 -18.11 13.80
CA LEU A 230 3.94 -18.56 15.19
C LEU A 230 2.61 -18.46 15.97
N ASN A 231 1.65 -17.67 15.47
CA ASN A 231 0.31 -17.52 16.06
C ASN A 231 -0.74 -18.50 15.49
N LEU A 232 -0.39 -19.30 14.48
CA LEU A 232 -1.26 -20.32 13.89
C LEU A 232 -1.15 -21.65 14.65
N ARG A 233 -2.19 -22.49 14.57
CA ARG A 233 -2.25 -23.77 15.31
C ARG A 233 -1.39 -24.84 14.66
N ASP A 234 -1.50 -24.96 13.34
CA ASP A 234 -0.91 -26.05 12.60
C ASP A 234 -0.18 -25.52 11.37
N TRP A 235 1.15 -25.59 11.43
CA TRP A 235 2.02 -25.18 10.34
C TRP A 235 3.36 -25.91 10.40
N ARG A 236 3.94 -26.11 9.23
CA ARG A 236 5.31 -26.59 9.04
C ARG A 236 6.04 -25.66 8.09
N LEU A 237 7.17 -25.12 8.52
CA LEU A 237 8.05 -24.25 7.75
C LEU A 237 9.31 -25.01 7.37
N VAL A 238 9.65 -24.97 6.09
CA VAL A 238 10.86 -25.54 5.50
C VAL A 238 11.61 -24.43 4.78
N ALA A 239 12.79 -24.07 5.26
CA ALA A 239 13.62 -23.00 4.70
C ALA A 239 14.86 -23.56 3.98
N ASP A 240 15.12 -23.06 2.78
CA ASP A 240 16.32 -23.41 2.02
C ASP A 240 17.43 -22.41 2.34
N VAL A 241 18.39 -22.81 3.17
CA VAL A 241 19.45 -21.93 3.66
C VAL A 241 20.71 -22.15 2.81
N PRO A 242 21.28 -21.09 2.19
CA PRO A 242 22.46 -21.23 1.35
C PRO A 242 23.70 -21.63 2.16
N THR A 243 24.53 -22.48 1.56
CA THR A 243 25.88 -22.77 2.06
C THR A 243 26.86 -21.65 1.72
N ARG A 244 28.09 -21.72 2.26
CA ARG A 244 29.18 -20.81 1.88
C ARG A 244 29.46 -20.79 0.37
N SER A 245 29.24 -21.91 -0.32
CA SER A 245 29.46 -22.03 -1.76
C SER A 245 28.29 -21.48 -2.61
N ALA A 246 27.17 -21.09 -1.99
CA ALA A 246 25.87 -20.72 -2.61
C ALA A 246 25.24 -21.76 -3.59
N LYS A 247 26.02 -22.72 -4.07
CA LYS A 247 25.65 -23.79 -5.02
C LYS A 247 24.75 -24.86 -4.40
N TYR A 248 24.86 -25.05 -3.09
CA TYR A 248 24.06 -26.02 -2.34
C TYR A 248 23.29 -25.31 -1.23
N THR A 249 22.10 -25.81 -0.94
CA THR A 249 21.27 -25.40 0.19
C THR A 249 21.28 -26.48 1.26
N HIS A 250 21.13 -26.07 2.51
CA HIS A 250 20.74 -26.94 3.60
C HIS A 250 19.30 -26.63 3.99
N ILE A 251 18.61 -27.64 4.51
CA ILE A 251 17.22 -27.50 4.94
C ILE A 251 17.18 -27.15 6.43
N PHE A 252 16.50 -26.06 6.76
CA PHE A 252 16.02 -25.79 8.11
C PHE A 252 14.52 -26.09 8.16
N GLU A 253 14.07 -26.72 9.24
CA GLU A 253 12.70 -27.15 9.41
C GLU A 253 12.22 -26.81 10.82
N LEU A 254 11.01 -26.28 10.91
CA LEU A 254 10.35 -25.91 12.15
C LEU A 254 8.85 -26.13 12.00
N ASP A 255 8.18 -26.58 13.05
CA ASP A 255 6.73 -26.78 13.08
C ASP A 255 6.11 -26.20 14.35
N SER A 256 4.78 -26.18 14.40
CA SER A 256 4.04 -25.66 15.56
C SER A 256 4.27 -26.46 16.86
N ASN A 257 4.74 -27.70 16.80
CA ASN A 257 5.06 -28.49 18.00
C ASN A 257 6.41 -28.08 18.61
N THR A 258 7.35 -27.69 17.75
CA THR A 258 8.72 -27.31 18.11
C THR A 258 8.89 -25.82 18.37
N SER A 259 7.88 -24.99 18.08
CA SER A 259 7.88 -23.54 18.32
C SER A 259 7.92 -23.14 19.81
N SER A 260 7.57 -24.06 20.72
CA SER A 260 7.65 -23.85 22.18
C SER A 260 9.04 -23.41 22.64
N ARG A 261 10.10 -23.87 21.95
CA ARG A 261 11.50 -23.47 22.19
C ARG A 261 11.78 -21.99 21.90
N LEU A 262 10.89 -21.34 21.17
CA LEU A 262 10.96 -19.92 20.82
C LEU A 262 10.12 -19.05 21.78
N GLY A 263 9.55 -19.63 22.84
CA GLY A 263 8.61 -18.95 23.73
C GLY A 263 7.17 -18.90 23.22
N PHE A 264 6.86 -19.63 22.14
CA PHE A 264 5.52 -19.66 21.55
C PHE A 264 4.87 -21.04 21.71
N GLY A 265 3.85 -21.10 22.57
CA GLY A 265 2.84 -22.16 22.56
C GLY A 265 1.52 -21.58 22.07
N TYR A 266 0.70 -22.36 21.38
CA TYR A 266 -0.63 -21.91 20.97
C TYR A 266 -1.51 -21.66 22.20
N VAL A 267 -1.62 -20.40 22.66
CA VAL A 267 -2.49 -20.00 23.77
C VAL A 267 -3.78 -19.39 23.22
N GLY A 268 -4.64 -20.21 22.61
CA GLY A 268 -6.10 -20.03 22.48
C GLY A 268 -6.74 -18.65 22.25
N GLY A 269 -6.02 -17.65 21.73
CA GLY A 269 -6.47 -16.25 21.67
C GLY A 269 -6.87 -15.85 20.25
N GLY A 270 -8.17 -15.65 20.04
CA GLY A 270 -8.75 -15.25 18.76
C GLY A 270 -8.36 -13.83 18.36
N GLY A 271 -7.42 -13.71 17.42
CA GLY A 271 -7.41 -12.61 16.48
C GLY A 271 -8.30 -12.99 15.31
N GLY A 272 -9.56 -12.54 15.31
CA GLY A 272 -10.38 -12.57 14.10
C GLY A 272 -9.64 -11.87 12.94
N PRO A 273 -9.81 -12.30 11.68
CA PRO A 273 -9.11 -11.68 10.56
C PRO A 273 -9.47 -10.18 10.50
N PRO A 274 -8.49 -9.26 10.56
CA PRO A 274 -8.75 -7.85 10.34
C PRO A 274 -9.22 -7.58 8.91
N SER A 275 -10.06 -6.57 8.74
CA SER A 275 -10.54 -6.07 7.44
C SER A 275 -9.42 -5.34 6.68
N PHE A 276 -9.06 -5.86 5.50
CA PHE A 276 -8.05 -5.38 4.51
C PHE A 276 -6.61 -5.88 4.72
N ASP A 277 -6.04 -6.46 3.66
CA ASP A 277 -4.67 -7.00 3.65
C ASP A 277 -3.60 -5.91 3.46
N SER A 278 -3.95 -4.76 2.84
CA SER A 278 -3.08 -3.58 2.78
C SER A 278 -3.86 -2.26 2.66
N GLU A 279 -3.25 -1.15 3.10
CA GLU A 279 -3.81 0.20 2.94
C GLU A 279 -3.93 0.60 1.46
N VAL A 280 -3.08 0.06 0.59
CA VAL A 280 -3.12 0.26 -0.86
C VAL A 280 -4.36 -0.40 -1.46
N GLU A 281 -4.63 -1.66 -1.12
CA GLU A 281 -5.84 -2.38 -1.53
C GLU A 281 -7.11 -1.67 -1.04
N ARG A 282 -7.11 -1.20 0.22
CA ARG A 282 -8.23 -0.46 0.79
C ARG A 282 -8.54 0.80 0.00
N ARG A 283 -7.53 1.63 -0.27
CA ARG A 283 -7.68 2.87 -1.05
C ARG A 283 -8.14 2.58 -2.47
N PHE A 284 -7.57 1.58 -3.14
CA PHE A 284 -8.00 1.15 -4.47
C PHE A 284 -9.47 0.73 -4.49
N TYR A 285 -9.91 -0.11 -3.55
CA TYR A 285 -11.30 -0.58 -3.49
C TYR A 285 -12.31 0.57 -3.40
N TYR A 286 -12.10 1.49 -2.45
CA TYR A 286 -13.01 2.63 -2.27
C TYR A 286 -12.96 3.61 -3.43
N ALA A 287 -11.76 3.88 -3.97
CA ALA A 287 -11.61 4.75 -5.13
C ALA A 287 -12.30 4.15 -6.37
N PHE A 288 -12.09 2.86 -6.65
CA PHE A 288 -12.72 2.18 -7.78
C PHE A 288 -14.24 2.13 -7.64
N ARG A 289 -14.77 1.82 -6.45
CA ARG A 289 -16.22 1.78 -6.21
C ARG A 289 -16.88 3.15 -6.36
N SER A 290 -16.17 4.24 -6.07
CA SER A 290 -16.68 5.60 -6.26
C SER A 290 -16.77 6.02 -7.74
N LEU A 291 -16.11 5.28 -8.63
CA LEU A 291 -16.22 5.49 -10.07
C LEU A 291 -17.51 4.84 -10.59
N ASN A 292 -18.40 5.64 -11.16
CA ASN A 292 -19.59 5.15 -11.87
C ASN A 292 -19.21 4.58 -13.26
N SER A 293 -18.28 3.61 -13.28
CA SER A 293 -17.65 3.06 -14.49
C SER A 293 -18.43 1.91 -15.15
N GLY A 294 -19.55 1.49 -14.54
CA GLY A 294 -20.31 0.31 -14.93
C GLY A 294 -19.69 -1.02 -14.49
N TRP A 295 -18.50 -1.02 -13.87
CA TRP A 295 -17.88 -2.21 -13.30
C TRP A 295 -18.16 -2.29 -11.80
N GLU A 296 -18.63 -3.45 -11.35
CA GLU A 296 -18.70 -3.79 -9.94
C GLU A 296 -17.37 -4.39 -9.46
N ILE A 297 -16.98 -4.11 -8.22
CA ILE A 297 -15.74 -4.61 -7.61
C ILE A 297 -16.04 -5.45 -6.38
N LEU A 298 -15.55 -6.69 -6.39
CA LEU A 298 -15.62 -7.65 -5.30
C LEU A 298 -14.23 -7.93 -4.75
N ARG A 299 -14.12 -8.05 -3.43
CA ARG A 299 -12.89 -8.42 -2.72
C ARG A 299 -12.78 -9.93 -2.57
N GLU A 300 -11.55 -10.42 -2.42
CA GLU A 300 -11.24 -11.81 -2.02
C GLU A 300 -11.92 -12.83 -2.94
N SER A 301 -11.37 -12.90 -4.15
CA SER A 301 -11.86 -13.76 -5.22
C SER A 301 -11.85 -15.24 -4.82
N GLU A 302 -12.75 -16.02 -5.43
CA GLU A 302 -12.65 -17.48 -5.36
C GLU A 302 -11.27 -17.95 -5.88
N PRO A 303 -10.61 -18.91 -5.21
CA PRO A 303 -9.36 -19.46 -5.69
C PRO A 303 -9.51 -20.05 -7.09
N LEU A 304 -8.71 -19.56 -8.02
CA LEU A 304 -8.58 -20.09 -9.38
C LEU A 304 -7.61 -21.28 -9.34
N VAL A 305 -8.07 -22.45 -9.75
CA VAL A 305 -7.24 -23.65 -9.83
C VAL A 305 -6.81 -23.87 -11.28
N ALA A 306 -5.50 -23.93 -11.51
CA ALA A 306 -4.84 -24.07 -12.80
C ALA A 306 -3.97 -25.33 -12.79
N GLY A 307 -4.52 -26.49 -13.14
CA GLY A 307 -3.80 -27.76 -12.98
C GLY A 307 -3.48 -28.02 -11.50
N ASP A 308 -2.20 -28.13 -11.15
CA ASP A 308 -1.73 -28.33 -9.76
C ASP A 308 -1.54 -27.04 -8.96
N GLU A 309 -1.85 -25.88 -9.54
CA GLU A 309 -1.55 -24.60 -8.95
C GLU A 309 -2.80 -23.81 -8.56
N VAL A 310 -2.75 -23.12 -7.43
CA VAL A 310 -3.83 -22.26 -6.93
C VAL A 310 -3.41 -20.80 -7.08
N PHE A 311 -4.32 -19.95 -7.55
CA PHE A 311 -4.14 -18.52 -7.69
C PHE A 311 -5.34 -17.79 -7.09
N ILE A 312 -5.11 -16.84 -6.19
CA ILE A 312 -6.20 -16.10 -5.52
C ILE A 312 -5.97 -14.62 -5.79
N PRO A 313 -6.73 -14.03 -6.73
CA PRO A 313 -6.64 -12.60 -7.01
C PRO A 313 -7.23 -11.74 -5.90
N ASP A 314 -6.68 -10.53 -5.73
CA ASP A 314 -7.13 -9.56 -4.72
C ASP A 314 -8.56 -9.06 -4.95
N PHE A 315 -8.90 -8.78 -6.21
CA PHE A 315 -10.22 -8.30 -6.60
C PHE A 315 -10.75 -9.01 -7.83
N THR A 316 -12.08 -9.05 -7.93
CA THR A 316 -12.81 -9.42 -9.14
C THR A 316 -13.64 -8.23 -9.58
N LEU A 317 -13.46 -7.80 -10.83
CA LEU A 317 -14.26 -6.79 -11.50
C LEU A 317 -15.29 -7.47 -12.38
N THR A 318 -16.56 -7.07 -12.26
CA THR A 318 -17.66 -7.67 -13.03
C THR A 318 -18.49 -6.63 -13.77
N ARG A 319 -18.81 -6.91 -15.03
CA ARG A 319 -19.75 -6.11 -15.84
C ARG A 319 -20.45 -7.02 -16.85
N GLU A 320 -21.78 -7.07 -16.81
CA GLU A 320 -22.59 -7.84 -17.79
C GLU A 320 -22.14 -9.30 -17.99
N GLY A 321 -21.78 -9.99 -16.91
CA GLY A 321 -21.31 -11.39 -16.95
C GLY A 321 -19.83 -11.56 -17.31
N ILE A 322 -19.13 -10.49 -17.71
CA ILE A 322 -17.68 -10.48 -17.89
C ILE A 322 -17.02 -10.40 -16.52
N LYS A 323 -16.03 -11.25 -16.26
CA LYS A 323 -15.20 -11.24 -15.04
C LYS A 323 -13.76 -10.94 -15.40
N VAL A 324 -13.18 -9.90 -14.79
CA VAL A 324 -11.77 -9.55 -14.89
C VAL A 324 -11.16 -9.52 -13.50
N TYR A 325 -10.13 -10.30 -13.28
CA TYR A 325 -9.43 -10.34 -11.99
C TYR A 325 -8.38 -9.23 -11.92
N VAL A 326 -8.12 -8.73 -10.72
CA VAL A 326 -7.07 -7.75 -10.47
C VAL A 326 -6.22 -8.22 -9.31
N GLU A 327 -4.91 -8.17 -9.51
CA GLU A 327 -3.91 -8.56 -8.52
C GLU A 327 -2.94 -7.40 -8.27
N ILE A 328 -2.84 -6.95 -7.02
CA ILE A 328 -1.90 -5.92 -6.59
C ILE A 328 -0.65 -6.60 -6.01
N VAL A 329 0.46 -6.45 -6.72
CA VAL A 329 1.75 -6.98 -6.32
C VAL A 329 2.54 -5.92 -5.55
N GLY A 330 2.84 -6.24 -4.29
CA GLY A 330 3.73 -5.47 -3.43
C GLY A 330 5.19 -5.55 -3.89
N PHE A 331 5.99 -6.43 -3.28
CA PHE A 331 7.38 -6.65 -3.69
C PHE A 331 7.47 -7.57 -4.91
N TRP A 332 8.42 -7.29 -5.80
CA TRP A 332 8.61 -8.10 -7.01
C TRP A 332 10.03 -8.02 -7.59
N THR A 333 10.42 -9.06 -8.31
CA THR A 333 11.55 -9.09 -9.25
C THR A 333 11.03 -9.26 -10.68
N LYS A 334 11.86 -8.99 -11.68
CA LYS A 334 11.52 -9.26 -13.10
C LYS A 334 11.08 -10.70 -13.30
N GLU A 335 11.90 -11.63 -12.82
CA GLU A 335 11.73 -13.06 -13.00
C GLU A 335 10.45 -13.54 -12.29
N TYR A 336 10.11 -12.91 -11.15
CA TYR A 336 8.86 -13.16 -10.44
C TYR A 336 7.65 -12.71 -11.27
N LEU A 337 7.64 -11.48 -11.79
CA LEU A 337 6.54 -10.98 -12.62
C LEU A 337 6.41 -11.77 -13.93
N GLU A 338 7.52 -12.10 -14.59
CA GLU A 338 7.51 -12.89 -15.83
C GLU A 338 7.02 -14.31 -15.61
N ARG A 339 7.41 -14.95 -14.50
CA ARG A 339 6.88 -16.27 -14.11
C ARG A 339 5.39 -16.18 -13.81
N LYS A 340 4.96 -15.14 -13.08
CA LYS A 340 3.54 -14.90 -12.80
C LYS A 340 2.76 -14.67 -14.09
N ALA A 341 3.22 -13.77 -14.97
CA ALA A 341 2.57 -13.49 -16.25
C ALA A 341 2.46 -14.73 -17.16
N ARG A 342 3.53 -15.54 -17.27
CA ARG A 342 3.49 -16.81 -18.02
C ARG A 342 2.48 -17.81 -17.44
N LYS A 343 2.44 -17.94 -16.11
CA LYS A 343 1.46 -18.77 -15.42
C LYS A 343 0.03 -18.31 -15.70
N LEU A 344 -0.20 -17.00 -15.65
CA LEU A 344 -1.51 -16.41 -15.91
C LEU A 344 -1.93 -16.57 -17.38
N ALA A 345 -0.99 -16.48 -18.33
CA ALA A 345 -1.29 -16.75 -19.74
C ALA A 345 -1.70 -18.22 -20.01
N SER A 346 -1.33 -19.16 -19.13
CA SER A 346 -1.73 -20.57 -19.25
C SER A 346 -3.16 -20.86 -18.76
N LEU A 347 -3.75 -19.94 -17.97
CA LEU A 347 -5.13 -20.01 -17.53
C LEU A 347 -6.08 -19.71 -18.69
N ARG A 348 -6.66 -20.74 -19.31
CA ARG A 348 -7.66 -20.54 -20.36
C ARG A 348 -8.93 -19.91 -19.76
N GLY A 349 -9.39 -18.81 -20.38
CA GLY A 349 -10.65 -18.15 -20.00
C GLY A 349 -10.58 -17.25 -18.77
N VAL A 350 -9.37 -16.91 -18.28
CA VAL A 350 -9.18 -15.98 -17.15
C VAL A 350 -8.62 -14.67 -17.67
N ASP A 351 -9.38 -13.58 -17.54
CA ASP A 351 -8.87 -12.24 -17.79
C ASP A 351 -8.33 -11.65 -16.48
N LEU A 352 -7.09 -11.18 -16.48
CA LEU A 352 -6.40 -10.69 -15.29
C LEU A 352 -5.55 -9.47 -15.61
N ILE A 353 -5.54 -8.54 -14.65
CA ILE A 353 -4.70 -7.35 -14.64
C ILE A 353 -3.76 -7.44 -13.43
N VAL A 354 -2.46 -7.47 -13.68
CA VAL A 354 -1.44 -7.40 -12.62
C VAL A 354 -1.01 -5.95 -12.45
N VAL A 355 -1.09 -5.44 -11.22
CA VAL A 355 -0.73 -4.07 -10.87
C VAL A 355 0.44 -4.10 -9.89
N ALA A 356 1.62 -3.60 -10.26
CA ALA A 356 2.84 -3.72 -9.47
C ALA A 356 3.39 -2.37 -9.00
N ASN A 357 3.82 -2.29 -7.73
CA ASN A 357 4.38 -1.07 -7.17
C ASN A 357 5.83 -0.86 -7.64
N ARG A 358 6.14 0.25 -8.34
CA ARG A 358 7.49 0.54 -8.85
C ARG A 358 8.54 0.69 -7.73
N THR A 359 8.17 1.24 -6.58
CA THR A 359 9.13 1.52 -5.49
C THR A 359 9.58 0.28 -4.74
N HIS A 360 8.85 -0.84 -4.88
CA HIS A 360 9.15 -2.12 -4.24
C HIS A 360 9.86 -3.10 -5.19
N SER A 361 10.36 -2.60 -6.33
CA SER A 361 11.08 -3.40 -7.31
C SER A 361 12.48 -3.78 -6.82
N ALA A 362 12.83 -5.04 -7.03
CA ALA A 362 14.18 -5.57 -6.93
C ALA A 362 15.01 -5.40 -8.22
N THR A 363 14.57 -4.60 -9.19
CA THR A 363 15.34 -4.33 -10.42
C THR A 363 14.91 -3.00 -11.04
N LYS A 364 15.84 -2.19 -11.57
CA LYS A 364 15.48 -0.98 -12.34
C LYS A 364 14.95 -1.40 -13.71
N ILE A 365 13.65 -1.63 -13.83
CA ILE A 365 13.00 -2.01 -15.10
C ILE A 365 11.94 -0.99 -15.47
N ALA A 366 11.90 -0.66 -16.77
CA ALA A 366 10.97 0.30 -17.34
C ALA A 366 9.54 -0.28 -17.48
N SER A 367 9.41 -1.53 -17.95
CA SER A 367 8.13 -2.19 -18.20
C SER A 367 8.24 -3.73 -18.24
N VAL A 368 7.13 -4.40 -17.89
CA VAL A 368 6.88 -5.83 -18.10
C VAL A 368 5.55 -5.92 -18.87
N PRO A 369 5.48 -6.61 -20.02
CA PRO A 369 4.25 -6.72 -20.78
C PRO A 369 3.08 -7.28 -19.95
N GLY A 370 1.91 -6.63 -20.03
CA GLY A 370 0.72 -7.05 -19.29
C GLY A 370 0.66 -6.62 -17.82
N VAL A 371 1.64 -5.85 -17.33
CA VAL A 371 1.67 -5.33 -15.96
C VAL A 371 1.47 -3.81 -15.96
N VAL A 372 0.51 -3.34 -15.17
CA VAL A 372 0.30 -1.91 -14.88
C VAL A 372 1.18 -1.54 -13.69
N PHE A 373 1.97 -0.48 -13.80
CA PHE A 373 2.85 -0.05 -12.71
C PHE A 373 2.33 1.20 -12.01
N PHE A 374 2.54 1.29 -10.70
CA PHE A 374 2.11 2.44 -9.90
C PHE A 374 3.16 2.89 -8.88
N GLU A 375 3.02 4.14 -8.43
CA GLU A 375 3.75 4.74 -7.32
C GLU A 375 2.75 5.41 -6.38
N GLY A 376 2.81 5.08 -5.08
CA GLY A 376 1.82 5.55 -4.10
C GLY A 376 0.50 4.80 -4.19
N ASP A 377 -0.43 5.30 -5.01
CA ASP A 377 -1.79 4.77 -5.17
C ASP A 377 -1.98 4.05 -6.50
N VAL A 378 -2.84 3.03 -6.52
CA VAL A 378 -3.15 2.26 -7.73
C VAL A 378 -3.90 3.15 -8.73
N PRO A 379 -3.41 3.29 -9.98
CA PRO A 379 -3.94 4.24 -10.92
C PRO A 379 -5.21 3.69 -11.57
N LEU A 380 -6.32 4.39 -11.40
CA LEU A 380 -7.62 3.96 -11.90
C LEU A 380 -7.72 4.07 -13.43
N LYS A 381 -7.21 5.16 -14.02
CA LYS A 381 -7.31 5.41 -15.46
C LYS A 381 -6.64 4.31 -16.31
N PRO A 382 -5.38 3.90 -16.08
CA PRO A 382 -4.77 2.80 -16.83
C PRO A 382 -5.53 1.48 -16.72
N ILE A 383 -6.15 1.20 -15.56
CA ILE A 383 -6.97 0.00 -15.38
C ILE A 383 -8.24 0.09 -16.22
N LEU A 384 -8.93 1.25 -16.21
CA LEU A 384 -10.10 1.48 -17.06
C LEU A 384 -9.75 1.44 -18.55
N ASP A 385 -8.61 1.98 -18.96
CA ASP A 385 -8.15 1.93 -20.35
C ASP A 385 -7.94 0.48 -20.80
N VAL A 386 -7.33 -0.36 -19.94
CA VAL A 386 -7.19 -1.81 -20.20
C VAL A 386 -8.56 -2.49 -20.27
N LEU A 387 -9.48 -2.20 -19.34
CA LEU A 387 -10.82 -2.78 -19.33
C LEU A 387 -11.60 -2.40 -20.58
N ASN A 388 -11.60 -1.13 -20.99
CA ASN A 388 -12.31 -0.64 -22.17
C ASN A 388 -11.69 -1.14 -23.48
N THR A 389 -10.37 -1.37 -23.51
CA THR A 389 -9.70 -1.95 -24.68
C THR A 389 -10.04 -3.42 -24.85
N ARG A 390 -10.06 -4.20 -23.76
CA ARG A 390 -10.38 -5.65 -23.79
C ARG A 390 -11.88 -5.90 -23.93
N HIS A 391 -12.68 -5.09 -23.25
CA HIS A 391 -14.13 -5.17 -23.16
C HIS A 391 -14.69 -3.76 -23.34
N PRO A 392 -14.92 -3.29 -24.58
CA PRO A 392 -15.54 -2.00 -24.78
C PRO A 392 -16.92 -1.97 -24.11
N PRO A 393 -17.32 -0.84 -23.47
CA PRO A 393 -18.69 -0.70 -23.02
C PRO A 393 -19.62 -0.93 -24.21
N ARG A 394 -20.73 -1.64 -24.01
CA ARG A 394 -21.76 -1.70 -25.04
C ARG A 394 -22.17 -0.26 -25.35
N GLU A 395 -22.15 0.13 -26.61
CA GLU A 395 -22.93 1.27 -27.06
C GLU A 395 -24.37 0.94 -26.68
N GLU A 396 -24.90 1.57 -25.64
CA GLU A 396 -26.34 1.62 -25.46
C GLU A 396 -26.86 2.29 -26.72
N ALA A 397 -27.47 1.50 -27.62
CA ALA A 397 -28.18 2.06 -28.76
C ALA A 397 -29.10 3.16 -28.20
N PRO A 398 -29.06 4.38 -28.74
CA PRO A 398 -29.93 5.44 -28.27
C PRO A 398 -31.35 4.87 -28.26
N PRO A 399 -32.11 5.04 -27.15
CA PRO A 399 -33.41 4.41 -27.01
C PRO A 399 -34.23 4.71 -28.25
N VAL A 400 -34.71 3.67 -28.92
CA VAL A 400 -35.53 3.80 -30.13
C VAL A 400 -36.69 4.72 -29.79
N MET A 401 -36.71 5.91 -30.40
CA MET A 401 -37.76 6.91 -30.16
C MET A 401 -38.97 6.59 -31.04
N ASP A 402 -39.61 5.45 -30.81
CA ASP A 402 -40.85 5.11 -31.51
C ASP A 402 -42.00 6.00 -31.02
N ASN A 403 -42.80 6.50 -31.97
CA ASN A 403 -44.03 7.26 -31.75
C ASN A 403 -43.85 8.63 -31.07
N LEU A 404 -42.82 9.39 -31.41
CA LEU A 404 -42.85 10.83 -31.14
C LEU A 404 -43.95 11.48 -32.00
N GLY A 405 -44.89 12.15 -31.34
CA GLY A 405 -45.91 12.95 -32.01
C GLY A 405 -45.32 14.11 -32.81
N GLU A 406 -46.17 14.85 -33.50
CA GLU A 406 -45.72 15.98 -34.34
C GLU A 406 -45.17 17.17 -33.53
N VAL A 407 -45.48 17.23 -32.23
CA VAL A 407 -44.99 18.23 -31.27
C VAL A 407 -44.45 17.54 -30.01
N VAL A 408 -43.25 17.94 -29.58
CA VAL A 408 -42.53 17.34 -28.46
C VAL A 408 -41.97 18.44 -27.55
N ASP A 409 -42.27 18.38 -26.26
CA ASP A 409 -41.69 19.31 -25.27
C ASP A 409 -40.23 18.96 -24.96
N VAL A 410 -39.34 19.94 -25.09
CA VAL A 410 -37.88 19.77 -24.90
C VAL A 410 -37.55 19.47 -23.43
N GLY A 411 -38.29 20.02 -22.47
CA GLY A 411 -38.12 19.77 -21.04
C GLY A 411 -38.54 18.36 -20.62
N ILE A 412 -39.58 17.80 -21.23
CA ILE A 412 -39.97 16.39 -21.08
C ILE A 412 -38.90 15.50 -21.70
N LEU A 413 -38.44 15.82 -22.91
CA LEU A 413 -37.42 15.05 -23.62
C LEU A 413 -36.10 14.98 -22.82
N LYS A 414 -35.66 16.11 -22.27
CA LYS A 414 -34.43 16.20 -21.46
C LYS A 414 -34.54 15.40 -20.16
N ARG A 415 -35.69 15.41 -19.49
CA ARG A 415 -35.93 14.59 -18.29
C ARG A 415 -35.96 13.09 -18.60
N ARG A 416 -36.51 12.71 -19.75
CA ARG A 416 -36.63 11.31 -20.16
C ARG A 416 -35.29 10.70 -20.61
N LEU A 417 -34.43 11.49 -21.27
CA LEU A 417 -33.23 10.99 -21.92
C LEU A 417 -31.92 11.25 -21.15
N GLY A 418 -31.92 12.11 -20.12
CA GLY A 418 -30.76 12.33 -19.27
C GLY A 418 -29.50 12.70 -20.07
N SER A 419 -28.43 11.91 -19.92
CA SER A 419 -27.15 12.08 -20.62
C SER A 419 -27.23 11.91 -22.13
N ASN A 420 -28.24 11.21 -22.65
CA ASN A 420 -28.39 10.89 -24.07
C ASN A 420 -29.16 11.96 -24.87
N TYR A 421 -29.55 13.06 -24.22
CA TYR A 421 -30.34 14.15 -24.81
C TYR A 421 -29.68 14.81 -26.04
N GLN A 422 -28.36 15.02 -26.02
CA GLN A 422 -27.66 15.73 -27.10
C GLN A 422 -27.64 14.94 -28.41
N ASP A 423 -27.47 13.63 -28.34
CA ASP A 423 -27.43 12.77 -29.52
C ASP A 423 -28.84 12.53 -30.08
N ALA A 424 -29.82 12.37 -29.19
CA ALA A 424 -31.24 12.34 -29.55
C ALA A 424 -31.70 13.61 -30.29
N LEU A 425 -31.26 14.79 -29.85
CA LEU A 425 -31.61 16.06 -30.51
C LEU A 425 -31.03 16.15 -31.93
N LYS A 426 -29.83 15.62 -32.17
CA LYS A 426 -29.22 15.57 -33.52
C LYS A 426 -30.00 14.64 -34.42
N GLN A 427 -30.40 13.46 -33.92
CA GLN A 427 -31.20 12.51 -34.68
C GLN A 427 -32.56 13.10 -35.08
N LEU A 428 -33.28 13.73 -34.13
CA LEU A 428 -34.59 14.34 -34.41
C LEU A 428 -34.52 15.48 -35.43
N ARG A 429 -33.45 16.28 -35.41
CA ARG A 429 -33.21 17.28 -36.46
C ARG A 429 -32.99 16.63 -37.83
N GLY A 430 -32.31 15.49 -37.89
CA GLY A 430 -32.17 14.68 -39.10
C GLY A 430 -33.49 14.09 -39.60
N GLU A 431 -34.40 13.74 -38.67
CA GLU A 431 -35.76 13.26 -38.96
C GLU A 431 -36.77 14.39 -39.28
N GLY A 432 -36.30 15.64 -39.38
CA GLY A 432 -37.12 16.77 -39.83
C GLY A 432 -37.85 17.53 -38.73
N TYR A 433 -37.44 17.44 -37.46
CA TYR A 433 -37.94 18.31 -36.41
C TYR A 433 -37.19 19.65 -36.37
N ILE A 434 -37.94 20.74 -36.21
CA ILE A 434 -37.43 22.09 -35.95
C ILE A 434 -37.71 22.50 -34.51
N GLN A 435 -36.83 23.32 -33.92
CA GLN A 435 -36.99 23.77 -32.55
C GLN A 435 -37.63 25.17 -32.51
N LEU A 436 -38.80 25.27 -31.89
CA LEU A 436 -39.55 26.51 -31.64
C LEU A 436 -39.60 26.73 -30.12
N GLY A 437 -38.67 27.55 -29.61
CA GLY A 437 -38.53 27.80 -28.18
C GLY A 437 -38.29 26.51 -27.37
N SER A 438 -39.24 26.18 -26.49
CA SER A 438 -39.24 24.98 -25.65
C SER A 438 -39.88 23.74 -26.30
N THR A 439 -40.28 23.81 -27.57
CA THR A 439 -40.93 22.71 -28.31
C THR A 439 -40.16 22.32 -29.56
N LEU A 440 -40.14 21.03 -29.88
CA LEU A 440 -39.69 20.46 -31.16
C LEU A 440 -40.92 20.10 -31.98
N VAL A 441 -40.96 20.51 -33.24
CA VAL A 441 -42.12 20.38 -34.13
C VAL A 441 -41.69 19.78 -35.45
N LYS A 442 -42.45 18.82 -36.00
CA LYS A 442 -42.16 18.33 -37.36
C LYS A 442 -42.29 19.45 -38.38
N LYS A 443 -41.32 19.52 -39.28
CA LYS A 443 -41.27 20.55 -40.34
C LYS A 443 -42.56 20.59 -41.17
N SER A 444 -43.16 19.43 -41.47
CA SER A 444 -44.44 19.34 -42.20
C SER A 444 -45.59 20.04 -41.49
N LEU A 445 -45.72 19.86 -40.18
CA LEU A 445 -46.76 20.50 -39.37
C LEU A 445 -46.51 22.01 -39.27
N PHE A 446 -45.25 22.44 -39.11
CA PHE A 446 -44.91 23.85 -39.12
C PHE A 446 -45.23 24.51 -40.47
N GLU A 447 -44.90 23.86 -41.59
CA GLU A 447 -45.21 24.36 -42.93
C GLU A 447 -46.72 24.45 -43.17
N GLN A 448 -47.51 23.50 -42.66
CA GLN A 448 -48.97 23.55 -42.71
C GLN A 448 -49.50 24.79 -41.96
N VAL A 449 -49.16 24.94 -40.67
CA VAL A 449 -49.61 26.07 -39.85
C VAL A 449 -49.14 27.40 -40.44
N ALA A 450 -47.91 27.45 -40.96
CA ALA A 450 -47.37 28.63 -41.64
C ALA A 450 -48.17 29.01 -42.89
N SER A 451 -48.60 28.03 -43.68
CA SER A 451 -49.38 28.25 -44.90
C SER A 451 -50.78 28.78 -44.58
N GLU A 452 -51.42 28.24 -43.54
CA GLU A 452 -52.75 28.66 -43.08
C GLU A 452 -52.72 30.08 -42.50
N LEU A 453 -51.69 30.42 -41.72
CA LEU A 453 -51.49 31.78 -41.21
C LEU A 453 -51.24 32.79 -42.33
N LYS A 454 -50.48 32.43 -43.37
CA LYS A 454 -50.24 33.31 -44.52
C LYS A 454 -51.48 33.48 -45.40
N ALA A 455 -52.29 32.44 -45.56
CA ALA A 455 -53.54 32.49 -46.33
C ALA A 455 -54.60 33.39 -45.68
N ALA A 456 -54.58 33.53 -44.35
CA ALA A 456 -55.49 34.41 -43.60
C ALA A 456 -55.28 35.91 -43.87
N GLY A 457 -54.19 36.30 -44.53
CA GLY A 457 -53.92 37.68 -44.96
C GLY A 457 -53.50 38.60 -43.80
N LYS A 458 -54.48 39.12 -43.02
CA LYS A 458 -54.21 39.99 -41.87
C LYS A 458 -54.25 39.17 -40.58
N ILE A 459 -53.07 38.78 -40.10
CA ILE A 459 -52.92 37.93 -38.92
C ILE A 459 -53.22 38.75 -37.65
N THR A 460 -54.31 38.41 -36.94
CA THR A 460 -54.51 38.86 -35.56
C THR A 460 -53.85 37.85 -34.61
N TYR A 461 -53.39 38.30 -33.44
CA TYR A 461 -52.79 37.38 -32.47
C TYR A 461 -53.81 36.33 -31.99
N SER A 462 -55.08 36.69 -31.81
CA SER A 462 -56.12 35.77 -31.34
C SER A 462 -56.47 34.67 -32.36
N ASP A 463 -56.37 34.95 -33.66
CA ASP A 463 -56.57 33.94 -34.70
C ASP A 463 -55.34 33.02 -34.82
N ALA A 464 -54.14 33.60 -34.72
CA ALA A 464 -52.90 32.84 -34.66
C ALA A 464 -52.85 31.94 -33.42
N ASP A 465 -53.33 32.43 -32.28
CA ASP A 465 -53.32 31.71 -31.01
C ASP A 465 -54.29 30.54 -31.00
N ARG A 466 -55.47 30.71 -31.58
CA ARG A 466 -56.42 29.61 -31.79
C ARG A 466 -55.84 28.52 -32.68
N LEU A 467 -55.21 28.89 -33.79
CA LEU A 467 -54.64 27.93 -34.72
C LEU A 467 -53.41 27.21 -34.13
N CYS A 468 -52.48 27.95 -33.52
CA CYS A 468 -51.28 27.36 -32.92
C CYS A 468 -51.64 26.45 -31.74
N SER A 469 -52.56 26.89 -30.87
CA SER A 469 -53.00 26.10 -29.71
C SER A 469 -53.73 24.81 -30.11
N ALA A 470 -54.48 24.82 -31.22
CA ALA A 470 -55.13 23.60 -31.74
C ALA A 470 -54.12 22.49 -32.10
N HIS A 471 -52.89 22.87 -32.46
CA HIS A 471 -51.78 21.96 -32.74
C HIS A 471 -50.80 21.82 -31.57
N GLY A 472 -51.10 22.39 -30.39
CA GLY A 472 -50.21 22.36 -29.22
C GLY A 472 -48.94 23.19 -29.37
N LEU A 473 -48.95 24.18 -30.26
CA LEU A 473 -47.82 25.06 -30.56
C LEU A 473 -47.87 26.35 -29.75
N ASN A 474 -46.70 26.87 -29.39
CA ASN A 474 -46.59 28.20 -28.81
C ASN A 474 -46.71 29.27 -29.90
N THR A 475 -47.78 30.05 -29.84
CA THR A 475 -48.15 31.09 -30.81
C THR A 475 -47.03 32.11 -31.04
N GLN A 476 -46.39 32.57 -29.96
CA GLN A 476 -45.31 33.55 -30.05
C GLN A 476 -44.09 32.95 -30.78
N ALA A 477 -43.69 31.73 -30.42
CA ALA A 477 -42.55 31.06 -31.05
C ALA A 477 -42.78 30.77 -32.55
N VAL A 478 -44.01 30.41 -32.94
CA VAL A 478 -44.38 30.21 -34.35
C VAL A 478 -44.34 31.54 -35.11
N LEU A 479 -44.93 32.61 -34.56
CA LEU A 479 -44.93 33.93 -35.20
C LEU A 479 -43.51 34.51 -35.35
N GLU A 480 -42.67 34.36 -34.33
CA GLU A 480 -41.25 34.77 -34.39
C GLU A 480 -40.49 33.99 -35.48
N ALA A 481 -40.70 32.66 -35.58
CA ALA A 481 -40.09 31.84 -36.63
C ALA A 481 -40.57 32.19 -38.04
N LEU A 482 -41.78 32.75 -38.16
CA LEU A 482 -42.34 33.26 -39.42
C LEU A 482 -41.93 34.71 -39.73
N GLY A 483 -41.11 35.33 -38.87
CA GLY A 483 -40.63 36.69 -39.06
C GLY A 483 -41.61 37.78 -38.63
N TYR A 484 -42.55 37.47 -37.74
CA TYR A 484 -43.45 38.45 -37.11
C TYR A 484 -42.99 38.79 -35.69
N ARG A 485 -43.27 40.01 -35.25
CA ARG A 485 -43.03 40.49 -33.89
C ARG A 485 -44.36 40.72 -33.19
N VAL A 486 -44.48 40.15 -32.00
CA VAL A 486 -45.67 40.32 -31.14
C VAL A 486 -45.42 41.47 -30.16
N LYS A 487 -46.25 42.51 -30.20
CA LYS A 487 -46.24 43.63 -29.25
C LYS A 487 -47.47 43.58 -28.35
N TRP A 488 -47.22 43.59 -27.04
CA TRP A 488 -48.26 43.64 -26.01
C TRP A 488 -48.55 45.10 -25.67
N LEU A 489 -49.72 45.63 -26.05
CA LEU A 489 -50.14 46.99 -25.70
C LEU A 489 -51.01 47.02 -24.41
N GLY A 490 -51.35 45.86 -23.86
CA GLY A 490 -52.15 45.67 -22.66
C GLY A 490 -52.24 44.20 -22.24
N LEU A 491 -53.04 43.90 -21.20
CA LEU A 491 -53.28 42.53 -20.69
C LEU A 491 -54.40 41.80 -21.44
N ASP A 492 -55.15 42.49 -22.31
CA ASP A 492 -56.23 41.91 -23.10
C ASP A 492 -55.66 41.33 -24.41
N PRO A 493 -55.96 40.07 -24.78
CA PRO A 493 -55.53 39.46 -26.04
C PRO A 493 -55.90 40.27 -27.30
N SER A 494 -56.96 41.09 -27.24
CA SER A 494 -57.36 41.99 -28.33
C SER A 494 -56.45 43.22 -28.50
N SER A 495 -55.60 43.51 -27.51
CA SER A 495 -54.61 44.59 -27.54
C SER A 495 -53.23 44.16 -28.08
N ILE A 496 -53.10 42.91 -28.52
CA ILE A 496 -51.84 42.36 -29.03
C ILE A 496 -51.72 42.63 -30.53
N VAL A 497 -50.64 43.31 -30.93
CA VAL A 497 -50.37 43.63 -32.33
C VAL A 497 -49.28 42.71 -32.87
N VAL A 498 -49.56 42.07 -34.01
CA VAL A 498 -48.61 41.26 -34.77
C VAL A 498 -48.15 42.08 -35.97
N GLU A 499 -46.86 42.43 -36.00
CA GLU A 499 -46.27 43.23 -37.08
C GLU A 499 -45.18 42.41 -37.79
N PRO A 500 -45.00 42.56 -39.12
CA PRO A 500 -43.82 42.00 -39.78
C PRO A 500 -42.55 42.56 -39.14
N SER A 501 -41.60 41.68 -38.83
CA SER A 501 -40.30 42.10 -38.31
C SER A 501 -39.55 42.83 -39.42
N THR A 502 -39.48 44.16 -39.35
CA THR A 502 -38.59 44.95 -40.20
C THR A 502 -37.15 44.77 -39.70
N GLN A 503 -36.51 43.71 -40.14
CA GLN A 503 -35.05 43.67 -40.25
C GLN A 503 -34.67 43.72 -41.73
N ALA A 504 -33.98 44.80 -42.07
CA ALA A 504 -33.16 44.93 -43.27
C ALA A 504 -32.09 43.84 -43.29
N THR A 505 -31.73 43.42 -44.51
CA THR A 505 -30.52 42.64 -44.93
C THR A 505 -29.54 42.20 -43.87
#